data_AF-A0A967JSX8-F1
#
_entry.id   AF-A0A967JSX8-F1
#
_cell.length_a   1.000
_cell.length_b   1.000
_cell.length_c   1.000
_cell.angle_alpha   90.00
_cell.angle_beta   90.00
_cell.angle_gamma   90.00
#
_symmetry.space_group_name_H-M   'P 1'
#
loop_
_entity.id
_entity.type
_entity.pdbx_description
1 polymer ?
#
loop_
_entity_poly.entity_id
_entity_poly.type
_entity_poly.pdbx_seq_one_letter_code
_entity_poly.pdbx_strand_id
1 'polypeptide(L)'
;MRYLHTMVRARDLDESLRFYCEGLGLEEVRRMESEKGRFTLVFLAAPEDVEAAGGWPAGGGMPAGLPCIELTYNWDPEEYAGGRNFGHLAYRVEDIYAACERLRSLGVTINRPPRDGHMAFVRSPDGIS
;
A
#
# COMPACT_ATOMS: atom_id res chain seq x y z
N MET A 1 -3.47 20.60 12.70
CA MET A 1 -3.24 19.13 12.62
C MET A 1 -3.47 18.69 11.18
N ARG A 2 -2.68 17.74 10.66
CA ARG A 2 -2.83 17.17 9.32
C ARG A 2 -2.68 15.66 9.40
N TYR A 3 -3.51 14.92 8.65
CA TYR A 3 -3.31 13.49 8.45
C TYR A 3 -2.18 13.28 7.43
N LEU A 4 -1.28 12.34 7.68
CA LEU A 4 -0.07 12.18 6.87
C LEU A 4 -0.10 10.89 6.05
N HIS A 5 -0.27 9.74 6.72
CA HIS A 5 -0.27 8.44 6.06
C HIS A 5 -0.95 7.40 6.95
N THR A 6 -1.24 6.24 6.37
CA THR A 6 -1.56 5.02 7.12
C THR A 6 -0.34 4.10 7.07
N MET A 7 0.09 3.55 8.21
CA MET A 7 1.18 2.58 8.25
C MET A 7 0.65 1.16 8.44
N VAL A 8 1.22 0.23 7.67
CA VAL A 8 1.08 -1.21 7.89
C VAL A 8 2.48 -1.84 7.94
N ARG A 9 2.60 -2.94 8.66
CA ARG A 9 3.84 -3.71 8.69
C ARG A 9 3.84 -4.73 7.56
N ALA A 10 4.99 -4.89 6.92
CA ALA A 10 5.25 -5.91 5.93
C ALA A 10 6.18 -6.96 6.51
N ARG A 11 5.82 -8.25 6.43
CA ARG A 11 6.73 -9.35 6.75
C ARG A 11 7.75 -9.58 5.65
N ASP A 12 7.33 -9.44 4.40
CA ASP A 12 8.18 -9.54 3.22
C ASP A 12 7.96 -8.30 2.34
N LEU A 13 9.02 -7.54 2.12
CA LEU A 13 8.94 -6.27 1.42
C LEU A 13 8.73 -6.47 -0.09
N ASP A 14 9.31 -7.51 -0.68
CA ASP A 14 9.21 -7.76 -2.12
C ASP A 14 7.81 -8.25 -2.49
N GLU A 15 7.24 -9.17 -1.69
CA GLU A 15 5.84 -9.59 -1.87
C GLU A 15 4.87 -8.42 -1.71
N SER A 16 5.12 -7.54 -0.73
CA SER A 16 4.32 -6.34 -0.52
C SER A 16 4.40 -5.37 -1.70
N LEU A 17 5.61 -5.07 -2.19
CA LEU A 17 5.81 -4.19 -3.34
C LEU A 17 5.20 -4.77 -4.61
N ARG A 18 5.29 -6.08 -4.81
CA ARG A 18 4.61 -6.75 -5.91
C ARG A 18 3.08 -6.58 -5.83
N PHE A 19 2.50 -6.74 -4.64
CA PHE A 19 1.06 -6.53 -4.45
C PHE A 19 0.65 -5.07 -4.69
N TYR A 20 1.28 -4.11 -4.01
CA TYR A 20 0.88 -2.70 -4.05
C TYR A 20 1.27 -2.01 -5.35
N CYS A 21 2.47 -2.28 -5.88
CA CYS A 21 2.96 -1.61 -7.08
C CYS A 21 2.53 -2.34 -8.36
N GLU A 22 2.85 -3.63 -8.52
CA GLU A 22 2.47 -4.35 -9.76
C GLU A 22 0.96 -4.66 -9.82
N GLY A 23 0.36 -5.00 -8.68
CA GLY A 23 -1.06 -5.34 -8.59
C GLY A 23 -1.97 -4.12 -8.64
N LEU A 24 -1.83 -3.25 -7.63
CA LEU A 24 -2.68 -2.06 -7.48
C LEU A 24 -2.22 -0.87 -8.33
N GLY A 25 -0.97 -0.84 -8.82
CA GLY A 25 -0.44 0.25 -9.63
C GLY A 25 0.07 1.44 -8.81
N LEU A 26 0.35 1.26 -7.51
CA LEU A 26 0.95 2.33 -6.71
C LEU A 26 2.42 2.54 -7.07
N GLU A 27 2.93 3.73 -6.78
CA GLU A 27 4.33 4.09 -7.00
C GLU A 27 5.05 4.29 -5.68
N GLU A 28 6.31 3.86 -5.62
CA GLU A 28 7.20 4.22 -4.52
C GLU A 28 7.58 5.70 -4.63
N VAL A 29 7.09 6.50 -3.68
CA VAL A 29 7.37 7.95 -3.64
C VAL A 29 8.51 8.30 -2.70
N ARG A 30 8.82 7.42 -1.74
CA ARG A 30 9.93 7.60 -0.80
C ARG A 30 10.33 6.28 -0.16
N ARG A 31 11.64 6.05 -0.02
CA ARG A 31 12.20 4.97 0.79
C ARG A 31 13.24 5.49 1.77
N MET A 32 13.20 4.97 2.98
CA MET A 32 14.12 5.32 4.06
C MET A 32 14.61 4.06 4.74
N GLU A 33 15.90 4.02 5.07
CA GLU A 33 16.50 2.92 5.81
C GLU A 33 17.12 3.47 7.09
N SER A 34 17.02 2.69 8.16
CA SER A 34 17.61 3.01 9.44
C SER A 34 18.44 1.82 9.89
N GLU A 35 19.75 1.85 9.63
CA GLU A 35 20.66 0.78 10.08
C GLU A 35 20.63 0.61 11.60
N LYS A 36 20.63 1.72 12.33
CA LYS A 36 20.55 1.72 13.79
C LYS A 36 19.22 1.15 14.29
N GLY A 37 18.12 1.46 13.60
CA GLY A 37 16.79 0.98 13.94
C GLY A 37 16.45 -0.40 13.38
N ARG A 38 17.24 -0.89 12.43
CA ARG A 38 17.06 -2.15 11.68
C ARG A 38 15.70 -2.25 10.99
N PHE A 39 15.33 -1.22 10.24
CA PHE A 39 14.10 -1.22 9.45
C PHE A 39 14.23 -0.42 8.14
N THR A 40 13.35 -0.75 7.20
CA THR A 40 13.08 0.00 5.97
C THR A 40 11.66 0.53 6.00
N LEU A 41 11.47 1.80 5.66
CA LEU A 41 10.17 2.42 5.42
C LEU A 41 10.02 2.68 3.92
N VAL A 42 8.88 2.29 3.35
CA VAL A 42 8.54 2.60 1.95
C VAL A 42 7.17 3.26 1.91
N PHE A 43 7.10 4.45 1.34
CA PHE A 43 5.86 5.18 1.14
C PHE A 43 5.39 4.97 -0.30
N LEU A 44 4.14 4.53 -0.43
CA LEU A 44 3.49 4.32 -1.72
C LEU A 44 2.26 5.22 -1.85
N ALA A 45 2.02 5.71 -3.07
CA ALA A 45 0.85 6.50 -3.41
C ALA A 45 0.37 6.17 -4.84
N ALA A 46 -0.89 6.50 -5.14
CA ALA A 46 -1.41 6.35 -6.50
C ALA A 46 -0.82 7.45 -7.40
N PRO A 47 -0.49 7.16 -8.68
CA PRO A 47 0.12 8.15 -9.58
C PRO A 47 -0.69 9.46 -9.67
N GLU A 48 -2.02 9.35 -9.74
CA GLU A 48 -2.94 10.49 -9.79
C GLU A 48 -2.86 11.37 -8.52
N ASP A 49 -2.70 10.75 -7.35
CA ASP A 49 -2.54 11.47 -6.10
C ASP A 49 -1.17 12.18 -6.03
N VAL A 50 -0.12 11.54 -6.55
CA VAL A 50 1.23 12.12 -6.64
C VAL A 50 1.22 13.37 -7.53
N GLU A 51 0.58 13.30 -8.70
CA GLU A 51 0.40 14.43 -9.59
C GLU A 51 -0.38 15.56 -8.90
N ALA A 52 -1.51 15.23 -8.28
CA ALA A 52 -2.36 16.21 -7.59
C ALA A 52 -1.63 16.91 -6.43
N ALA A 53 -0.73 16.21 -5.74
CA ALA A 53 0.07 16.77 -4.65
C ALA A 53 1.33 17.54 -5.12
N GLY A 54 1.67 17.47 -6.41
CA GLY A 54 2.91 18.07 -6.95
C GLY A 54 4.17 17.29 -6.59
N GLY A 55 4.05 15.99 -6.32
CA GLY A 55 5.15 15.08 -5.98
C GLY A 55 5.63 15.16 -4.53
N TRP A 56 6.66 14.37 -4.22
CA TRP A 56 7.32 14.42 -2.92
C TRP A 56 8.23 15.66 -2.81
N PRO A 57 8.15 16.47 -1.73
CA PRO A 57 8.90 17.71 -1.63
C PRO A 57 10.40 17.45 -1.51
N ALA A 58 11.20 18.20 -2.28
CA ALA A 58 12.66 18.10 -2.31
C ALA A 58 13.33 18.33 -0.93
N GLY A 59 12.68 19.05 -0.02
CA GLY A 59 13.17 19.35 1.33
C GLY A 59 13.04 18.20 2.35
N GLY A 60 12.53 17.03 1.96
CA GLY A 60 12.54 15.84 2.83
C GLY A 60 11.45 15.77 3.91
N GLY A 61 10.39 16.58 3.80
CA GLY A 61 9.21 16.50 4.66
C GLY A 61 8.09 15.63 4.08
N MET A 62 7.10 15.29 4.91
CA MET A 62 5.89 14.63 4.40
C MET A 62 5.10 15.59 3.50
N PRO A 63 4.75 15.21 2.26
CA PRO A 63 3.90 16.03 1.39
C PRO A 63 2.58 16.36 2.06
N ALA A 64 2.12 17.60 1.88
CA ALA A 64 0.79 17.99 2.33
C ALA A 64 -0.25 17.55 1.30
N GLY A 65 -1.23 16.76 1.72
CA GLY A 65 -2.34 16.36 0.85
C GLY A 65 -2.06 15.19 -0.08
N LEU A 66 -0.96 14.47 0.09
CA LEU A 66 -0.70 13.19 -0.58
C LEU A 66 -1.13 12.04 0.33
N PRO A 67 -2.18 11.27 -0.01
CA PRO A 67 -2.53 10.05 0.71
C PRO A 67 -1.48 8.96 0.47
N CYS A 68 -0.74 8.60 1.51
CA CYS A 68 0.27 7.55 1.43
C CYS A 68 -0.10 6.34 2.30
N ILE A 69 0.25 5.15 1.80
CA ILE A 69 0.51 3.99 2.66
C ILE A 69 2.00 3.94 2.97
N GLU A 70 2.35 3.79 4.25
CA GLU A 70 3.70 3.48 4.70
C GLU A 70 3.79 1.97 4.96
N LEU A 71 4.72 1.30 4.28
CA LEU A 71 5.14 -0.05 4.59
C LEU A 71 6.35 0.01 5.51
N THR A 72 6.21 -0.52 6.73
CA THR A 72 7.33 -0.73 7.64
C THR A 72 7.80 -2.19 7.55
N TYR A 73 9.03 -2.39 7.06
CA TYR A 73 9.71 -3.68 7.06
C TYR A 73 10.80 -3.69 8.11
N ASN A 74 10.62 -4.49 9.17
CA ASN A 74 11.66 -4.74 10.17
C ASN A 74 12.62 -5.80 9.64
N TRP A 75 13.93 -5.55 9.71
CA TRP A 75 14.93 -6.47 9.16
C TRP A 75 15.10 -7.74 10.00
N ASP A 76 14.75 -7.64 11.29
CA ASP A 76 14.68 -8.76 12.19
C ASP A 76 13.25 -9.35 12.11
N PRO A 77 13.09 -10.63 11.75
CA PRO A 77 11.78 -11.23 11.53
C PRO A 77 10.87 -11.18 12.76
N GLU A 78 9.61 -10.81 12.54
CA GLU A 78 8.56 -10.78 13.57
C GLU A 78 7.28 -11.43 13.05
N GLU A 79 6.54 -12.11 13.93
CA GLU A 79 5.21 -12.60 13.61
C GLU A 79 4.15 -11.55 13.93
N TYR A 80 3.52 -11.00 12.90
CA TYR A 80 2.40 -10.08 13.07
C TYR A 80 1.09 -10.85 13.23
N ALA A 81 0.44 -10.69 14.38
CA ALA A 81 -0.93 -11.14 14.58
C ALA A 81 -1.91 -10.09 14.01
N GLY A 82 -2.92 -10.55 13.28
CA GLY A 82 -3.99 -9.68 12.79
C GLY A 82 -4.87 -9.14 13.92
N GLY A 83 -5.47 -7.96 13.70
CA GLY A 83 -6.44 -7.32 14.60
C GLY A 83 -7.81 -7.14 13.96
N ARG A 84 -8.86 -6.93 14.76
CA ARG A 84 -10.23 -6.62 14.30
C ARG A 84 -10.58 -5.13 14.32
N ASN A 85 -9.62 -4.28 14.69
CA ASN A 85 -9.78 -2.84 14.84
C ASN A 85 -9.39 -2.06 13.57
N PHE A 86 -8.40 -2.54 12.81
CA PHE A 86 -8.07 -1.98 11.50
C PHE A 86 -8.96 -2.62 10.44
N GLY A 87 -9.71 -1.80 9.70
CA GLY A 87 -10.71 -2.24 8.75
C GLY A 87 -10.13 -2.59 7.38
N HIS A 88 -9.78 -1.55 6.62
CA HIS A 88 -9.27 -1.68 5.26
C HIS A 88 -8.64 -0.37 4.79
N LEU A 89 -7.88 -0.47 3.70
CA LEU A 89 -7.56 0.65 2.81
C LEU A 89 -8.55 0.66 1.65
N ALA A 90 -8.78 1.82 1.04
CA ALA A 90 -9.68 1.94 -0.09
C ALA A 90 -9.03 2.75 -1.21
N TYR A 91 -9.00 2.16 -2.40
CA TYR A 91 -8.50 2.79 -3.61
C TYR A 91 -9.62 2.81 -4.65
N ARG A 92 -9.75 3.94 -5.36
CA ARG A 92 -10.56 4.00 -6.57
C ARG A 92 -9.69 3.57 -7.76
N VAL A 93 -10.28 2.82 -8.67
CA VAL A 93 -9.66 2.42 -9.93
C VAL A 93 -10.62 2.74 -11.07
N GLU A 94 -10.10 2.96 -12.27
CA GLU A 94 -10.90 3.22 -13.47
C GLU A 94 -11.76 2.01 -13.86
N ASP A 95 -11.17 0.81 -13.84
CA ASP A 95 -11.83 -0.45 -14.15
C ASP A 95 -11.54 -1.51 -13.07
N ILE A 96 -12.58 -1.84 -12.30
CA ILE A 96 -12.49 -2.79 -11.20
C ILE A 96 -12.27 -4.23 -11.66
N TYR A 97 -12.78 -4.60 -12.84
CA TYR A 97 -12.61 -5.95 -13.39
C TYR A 97 -11.17 -6.11 -13.87
N ALA A 98 -10.64 -5.12 -14.59
CA ALA A 98 -9.24 -5.12 -15.01
C ALA A 98 -8.29 -5.16 -13.80
N ALA A 99 -8.58 -4.39 -12.74
CA ALA A 99 -7.81 -4.43 -11.51
C ALA A 99 -7.84 -5.81 -10.82
N CYS A 100 -9.03 -6.43 -10.73
CA CYS A 100 -9.16 -7.78 -10.17
C CYS A 100 -8.40 -8.82 -11.01
N GLU A 101 -8.44 -8.74 -12.33
CA GLU A 101 -7.74 -9.69 -13.20
C GLU A 101 -6.21 -9.54 -13.11
N ARG A 102 -5.68 -8.30 -13.01
CA ARG A 102 -4.25 -8.09 -12.71
C ARG A 102 -3.85 -8.71 -11.37
N LEU A 103 -4.64 -8.48 -10.32
CA LEU A 103 -4.35 -9.06 -9.00
C LEU A 103 -4.39 -10.60 -9.05
N ARG A 104 -5.37 -11.18 -9.75
CA ARG A 104 -5.45 -12.64 -9.93
C ARG A 104 -4.27 -13.21 -10.70
N SER A 105 -3.78 -12.52 -11.73
CA SER A 105 -2.61 -12.99 -12.50
C SER A 105 -1.33 -13.02 -11.66
N LEU A 106 -1.27 -12.21 -10.60
CA LEU A 106 -0.20 -12.24 -9.60
C LEU A 106 -0.42 -13.29 -8.49
N GLY A 107 -1.51 -14.04 -8.52
CA GLY A 107 -1.85 -15.06 -7.52
C GLY A 107 -2.67 -14.54 -6.34
N VAL A 108 -3.13 -13.29 -6.36
CA VAL A 108 -3.94 -12.71 -5.29
C VAL A 108 -5.36 -13.29 -5.32
N THR A 109 -5.85 -13.71 -4.16
CA THR A 109 -7.24 -14.15 -4.01
C THR A 109 -8.19 -12.96 -3.93
N ILE A 110 -9.22 -12.95 -4.80
CA ILE A 110 -10.30 -11.96 -4.72
C ILE A 110 -11.35 -12.43 -3.72
N ASN A 111 -11.26 -11.96 -2.47
CA ASN A 111 -12.14 -12.38 -1.37
C ASN A 111 -13.61 -12.03 -1.62
N ARG A 112 -13.86 -10.85 -2.20
CA ARG A 112 -15.19 -10.43 -2.64
C ARG A 112 -15.07 -9.87 -4.05
N PRO A 113 -15.42 -10.63 -5.11
CA PRO A 113 -15.35 -10.14 -6.47
C PRO A 113 -16.44 -9.06 -6.71
N PRO A 114 -16.23 -8.17 -7.70
CA PRO A 114 -17.20 -7.16 -8.07
C PRO A 114 -18.46 -7.84 -8.62
N ARG A 115 -19.59 -7.64 -7.93
CA ARG A 115 -20.91 -8.17 -8.35
C ARG A 115 -21.77 -7.12 -9.04
N ASP A 116 -21.59 -5.87 -8.62
CA ASP A 116 -22.30 -4.68 -9.07
C ASP A 116 -21.39 -3.75 -9.89
N GLY A 117 -20.13 -4.13 -10.09
CA GLY A 117 -19.12 -3.31 -10.77
C GLY A 117 -18.58 -2.14 -9.93
N HIS A 118 -18.93 -2.04 -8.65
CA HIS A 118 -18.54 -0.89 -7.82
C HIS A 118 -17.49 -1.23 -6.76
N MET A 119 -17.46 -2.47 -6.26
CA MET A 119 -16.62 -2.81 -5.11
C MET A 119 -16.12 -4.25 -5.15
N ALA A 120 -14.84 -4.40 -4.80
CA ALA A 120 -14.17 -5.67 -4.61
C ALA A 120 -13.30 -5.61 -3.35
N PHE A 121 -13.07 -6.75 -2.71
CA PHE A 121 -12.12 -6.86 -1.60
C PHE A 121 -11.09 -7.94 -1.91
N VAL A 122 -9.85 -7.61 -1.62
CA VAL A 122 -8.67 -8.47 -1.67
C VAL A 122 -7.93 -8.36 -0.35
N ARG A 123 -6.87 -9.16 -0.16
CA ARG A 123 -5.95 -8.98 0.96
C ARG A 123 -4.52 -8.87 0.44
N SER A 124 -3.74 -8.01 1.09
CA SER A 124 -2.28 -7.99 0.93
C SER A 124 -1.65 -9.30 1.44
N PRO A 125 -0.36 -9.56 1.17
CA PRO A 125 0.35 -10.73 1.70
C PRO A 125 0.26 -10.85 3.23
N ASP A 126 0.30 -9.72 3.95
CA ASP A 126 0.14 -9.63 5.40
C ASP A 126 -1.32 -9.63 5.89
N GLY A 127 -2.29 -9.86 4.99
CA GLY A 127 -3.70 -10.03 5.34
C GLY A 127 -4.47 -8.72 5.55
N ILE A 128 -3.89 -7.56 5.22
CA ILE A 128 -4.56 -6.26 5.27
C ILE A 128 -5.58 -6.18 4.15
N SER A 129 -6.80 -5.74 4.48
CA SER A 129 -7.90 -5.61 3.52
C SER A 129 -7.90 -4.28 2.77
#